data_AF-A0A956PEW7-F1
#
_entry.id   AF-A0A956PEW7-F1
#
_cell.length_a   1.000
_cell.length_b   1.000
_cell.length_c   1.000
_cell.angle_alpha   90.00
_cell.angle_beta   90.00
_cell.angle_gamma   90.00
#
_symmetry.space_group_name_H-M   'P 1'
#
loop_
_entity.id
_entity.type
_entity.pdbx_description
1 polymer ?
#
loop_
_entity_poly.entity_id
_entity_poly.type
_entity_poly.pdbx_seq_one_letter_code
_entity_poly.pdbx_strand_id
1 'polypeptide(L)'
;DTAVKAEGAASLRVDAKGPVTVRLYEVRDPGVENARLLYQARLRTKDLKGQAYLEMWCRFPGLGEYFSRALQAPVSGTTVWTIQETPFFLQKGQKPDLVKLNLVVEGAGTVWIDDVRLTQGPPR
;
A
#
# COMPACT_ATOMS: atom_id res chain seq x y z
N ASP A 1 -18.08 16.75 13.83
CA ASP A 1 -18.60 15.82 12.81
C ASP A 1 -17.64 14.64 12.76
N THR A 2 -17.99 13.57 13.47
CA THR A 2 -17.03 12.64 14.08
C THR A 2 -17.49 11.21 13.84
N ALA A 3 -17.42 10.73 12.59
CA ALA A 3 -17.83 9.36 12.27
C ALA A 3 -17.07 8.79 11.06
N VAL A 4 -15.74 8.74 11.15
CA VAL A 4 -14.92 7.86 10.31
C VAL A 4 -13.84 7.24 11.20
N LYS A 5 -14.19 6.15 11.89
CA LYS A 5 -13.25 5.31 12.61
C LYS A 5 -13.43 3.88 12.11
N ALA A 6 -12.45 3.34 11.41
CA ALA A 6 -12.20 1.91 11.45
C ALA A 6 -11.30 1.68 12.68
N GLU A 7 -11.48 0.56 13.37
CA GLU A 7 -10.82 0.31 14.66
C GLU A 7 -9.29 0.32 14.55
N GLY A 8 -8.68 1.42 15.00
CA GLY A 8 -7.22 1.59 15.05
C GLY A 8 -6.77 3.03 15.24
N ALA A 9 -7.06 3.66 16.39
CA ALA A 9 -6.54 4.94 16.92
C ALA A 9 -6.50 6.22 16.03
N ALA A 10 -6.09 6.18 14.76
CA ALA A 10 -6.15 7.29 13.79
C ALA A 10 -5.99 6.76 12.34
N SER A 11 -6.80 7.26 11.40
CA SER A 11 -6.60 7.05 9.96
C SER A 11 -5.88 8.24 9.32
N LEU A 12 -5.07 7.99 8.29
CA LEU A 12 -4.49 9.05 7.46
C LEU A 12 -5.52 9.47 6.41
N ARG A 13 -5.81 10.76 6.34
CA ARG A 13 -6.64 11.38 5.30
C ARG A 13 -5.75 12.09 4.28
N VAL A 14 -5.99 11.82 2.99
CA VAL A 14 -5.35 12.45 1.85
C VAL A 14 -6.41 13.18 1.03
N ASP A 15 -6.35 14.51 1.03
CA ASP A 15 -7.15 15.35 0.13
C ASP A 15 -6.33 15.66 -1.13
N ALA A 16 -6.52 14.85 -2.16
CA ALA A 16 -5.80 14.95 -3.42
C ALA A 16 -6.45 15.98 -4.36
N LYS A 17 -5.64 16.89 -4.91
CA LYS A 17 -6.07 17.82 -5.97
C LYS A 17 -5.85 17.27 -7.38
N GLY A 18 -5.23 16.09 -7.50
CA GLY A 18 -4.79 15.45 -8.74
C GLY A 18 -3.91 14.23 -8.40
N PRO A 19 -3.23 13.64 -9.39
CA PRO A 19 -2.38 12.48 -9.16
C PRO A 19 -1.31 12.73 -8.10
N VAL A 20 -1.19 11.83 -7.11
CA VAL A 20 -0.21 11.89 -6.03
C VAL A 20 0.13 10.49 -5.53
N THR A 21 1.41 10.27 -5.19
CA THR A 21 1.86 9.10 -4.45
C THR A 21 2.27 9.51 -3.06
N VAL A 22 1.64 8.93 -2.05
CA VAL A 22 1.97 9.15 -0.64
C VAL A 22 2.84 7.99 -0.15
N ARG A 23 4.09 8.28 0.21
CA ARG A 23 5.00 7.34 0.90
C ARG A 23 4.55 7.25 2.35
N LEU A 24 4.05 6.09 2.77
CA LEU A 24 3.54 5.87 4.12
C LEU A 24 4.66 5.42 5.05
N TYR A 25 5.49 4.49 4.60
CA TYR A 25 6.54 3.91 5.41
C TYR A 25 7.69 3.35 4.58
N GLU A 26 8.85 3.24 5.21
CA GLU A 26 10.04 2.57 4.67
C GLU A 26 10.57 1.57 5.70
N VAL A 27 10.80 0.33 5.27
CA VAL A 27 11.43 -0.71 6.06
C VAL A 27 12.82 -0.94 5.49
N ARG A 28 13.85 -0.55 6.25
CA ARG A 28 15.26 -0.75 5.89
C ARG A 28 15.72 -2.10 6.40
N ASP A 29 16.53 -2.77 5.60
CA ASP A 29 17.17 -4.05 5.91
C ASP A 29 16.21 -5.06 6.56
N PRO A 30 15.06 -5.39 5.92
CA PRO A 30 14.02 -6.22 6.52
C PRO A 30 14.46 -7.64 6.88
N GLY A 31 15.63 -8.10 6.41
CA GLY A 31 16.19 -9.41 6.75
C GLY A 31 15.41 -10.60 6.17
N VAL A 32 14.59 -10.37 5.14
CA VAL A 32 13.72 -11.38 4.52
C VAL A 32 14.31 -11.96 3.23
N GLU A 33 14.08 -13.25 3.01
CA GLU A 33 14.47 -14.00 1.80
C GLU A 33 13.52 -15.18 1.63
N ASN A 34 13.32 -15.66 0.39
CA ASN A 34 12.56 -16.89 0.11
C ASN A 34 11.19 -16.92 0.82
N ALA A 35 10.44 -15.83 0.69
CA ALA A 35 9.23 -15.56 1.45
C ALA A 35 8.22 -14.77 0.62
N ARG A 36 6.97 -14.78 1.06
CA ARG A 36 5.94 -13.88 0.55
C ARG A 36 5.81 -12.68 1.49
N LEU A 37 6.04 -11.48 0.97
CA LEU A 37 5.62 -10.25 1.63
C LEU A 37 4.19 -9.93 1.21
N LEU A 38 3.34 -9.55 2.17
CA LEU A 38 1.98 -9.09 1.92
C LEU A 38 1.82 -7.69 2.49
N TYR A 39 1.56 -6.73 1.61
CA TYR A 39 1.18 -5.38 1.99
C TYR A 39 -0.34 -5.26 1.99
N GLN A 40 -0.93 -4.96 3.15
CA GLN A 40 -2.37 -4.83 3.35
C GLN A 40 -2.70 -3.49 4.01
N ALA A 41 -3.83 -2.90 3.64
CA ALA A 41 -4.42 -1.76 4.36
C ALA A 41 -5.93 -1.70 4.12
N ARG A 42 -6.63 -0.88 4.91
CA ARG A 42 -8.03 -0.50 4.67
C ARG A 42 -8.07 0.84 3.97
N LEU A 43 -8.82 0.93 2.88
CA LEU A 43 -9.04 2.16 2.12
C LEU A 43 -10.51 2.57 2.15
N ARG A 44 -10.76 3.87 2.17
CA ARG A 44 -12.08 4.47 1.93
C ARG A 44 -11.88 5.67 1.03
N THR A 45 -12.83 5.95 0.13
CA THR A 45 -12.78 7.15 -0.71
C THR A 45 -14.06 7.97 -0.62
N LYS A 46 -13.95 9.26 -0.94
CA LYS A 46 -15.08 10.16 -1.15
C LYS A 46 -14.79 11.01 -2.38
N ASP A 47 -15.75 10.96 -3.32
CA ASP A 47 -15.77 11.75 -4.54
C ASP A 47 -14.49 11.64 -5.40
N LEU A 48 -13.77 10.51 -5.30
CA LEU A 48 -12.51 10.29 -6.02
C LEU A 48 -12.74 10.18 -7.53
N LYS A 49 -12.13 11.09 -8.29
CA LYS A 49 -12.06 11.12 -9.74
C LYS A 49 -10.75 10.47 -10.18
N GLY A 50 -10.79 9.18 -10.49
CA GLY A 50 -9.61 8.35 -10.72
C GLY A 50 -9.61 7.16 -9.77
N GLN A 51 -8.47 6.49 -9.63
CA GLN A 51 -8.32 5.32 -8.78
C GLN A 51 -7.35 5.57 -7.63
N ALA A 52 -7.47 4.79 -6.57
CA ALA A 52 -6.45 4.68 -5.54
C ALA A 52 -6.14 3.22 -5.24
N TYR A 53 -4.86 2.93 -4.98
CA TYR A 53 -4.39 1.59 -4.69
C TYR A 53 -3.07 1.56 -3.91
N LEU A 54 -2.83 0.44 -3.24
CA LEU A 54 -1.57 0.13 -2.58
C LEU A 54 -0.47 -0.19 -3.61
N GLU A 55 0.72 0.33 -3.35
CA GLU A 55 1.93 0.03 -4.11
C GLU A 55 3.07 -0.27 -3.13
N MET A 56 3.76 -1.39 -3.34
CA MET A 56 4.94 -1.78 -2.58
C MET A 56 6.14 -1.84 -3.52
N TRP A 57 7.26 -1.23 -3.14
CA TRP A 57 8.53 -1.37 -3.84
C TRP A 57 9.53 -2.13 -2.98
N CYS A 58 10.25 -3.06 -3.58
CA CYS A 58 11.37 -3.77 -3.00
C CYS A 58 12.64 -3.42 -3.77
N ARG A 59 13.63 -2.83 -3.09
CA ARG A 59 14.97 -2.60 -3.64
C ARG A 59 15.88 -3.76 -3.28
N PHE A 60 16.66 -4.21 -4.26
CA PHE A 60 17.63 -5.28 -4.11
C PHE A 60 19.01 -4.73 -4.48
N PRO A 61 20.02 -4.86 -3.61
CA PRO A 61 21.39 -4.45 -3.91
C PRO A 61 21.88 -5.05 -5.23
N GLY A 62 22.31 -4.20 -6.17
CA GLY A 62 22.84 -4.62 -7.47
C GLY A 62 21.80 -5.07 -8.51
N LEU A 63 20.53 -5.25 -8.15
CA LEU A 63 19.46 -5.66 -9.09
C LEU A 63 18.42 -4.56 -9.36
N GLY A 64 18.38 -3.50 -8.54
CA GLY A 64 17.47 -2.37 -8.72
C GLY A 64 16.20 -2.48 -7.88
N GLU A 65 15.11 -1.82 -8.31
CA GLU A 65 13.83 -1.81 -7.61
C GLU A 65 12.73 -2.48 -8.44
N TYR A 66 11.91 -3.27 -7.77
CA TYR A 66 10.74 -3.94 -8.34
C TYR A 66 9.51 -3.58 -7.51
N PHE A 67 8.34 -3.60 -8.12
CA PHE A 67 7.11 -3.21 -7.45
C PHE A 67 6.00 -4.25 -7.56
N SER A 68 5.06 -4.16 -6.63
CA SER A 68 3.75 -4.82 -6.69
C SER A 68 2.66 -3.79 -6.42
N ARG A 69 1.57 -3.85 -7.18
CA ARG A 69 0.44 -2.92 -7.10
C ARG A 69 -0.86 -3.68 -6.99
N ALA A 70 -1.79 -3.18 -6.19
CA ALA A 70 -3.12 -3.76 -6.02
C ALA A 70 -4.09 -3.38 -7.18
N LEU A 71 -3.65 -3.51 -8.44
CA LEU A 71 -4.43 -3.10 -9.62
C LEU A 71 -5.63 -4.00 -9.94
N GLN A 72 -5.74 -5.17 -9.30
CA GLN A 72 -6.89 -6.06 -9.48
C GLN A 72 -8.15 -5.56 -8.77
N ALA A 73 -8.00 -4.68 -7.77
CA ALA A 73 -9.10 -4.13 -6.99
C ALA A 73 -8.83 -2.69 -6.54
N PRO A 74 -8.61 -1.73 -7.46
CA PRO A 74 -8.47 -0.33 -7.12
C PRO A 74 -9.79 0.24 -6.58
N VAL A 75 -9.73 1.19 -5.65
CA VAL A 75 -10.91 1.91 -5.15
C VAL A 75 -11.12 3.21 -5.92
N SER A 76 -12.37 3.61 -6.14
CA SER A 76 -12.74 4.80 -6.92
C SER A 76 -14.09 5.37 -6.46
N GLY A 77 -14.39 6.63 -6.81
CA GLY A 77 -15.63 7.29 -6.44
C GLY A 77 -15.78 7.47 -4.93
N THR A 78 -16.97 7.17 -4.41
CA THR A 78 -17.25 7.16 -2.97
C THR A 78 -17.47 5.73 -2.52
N THR A 79 -16.65 5.27 -1.57
CA THR A 79 -16.72 3.90 -1.03
C THR A 79 -16.91 3.90 0.48
N VAL A 80 -17.26 2.73 1.01
CA VAL A 80 -17.03 2.40 2.42
C VAL A 80 -15.59 1.91 2.61
N TRP A 81 -15.23 1.58 3.85
CA TRP A 81 -13.95 0.94 4.14
C TRP A 81 -13.86 -0.44 3.48
N THR A 82 -12.82 -0.65 2.69
CA THR A 82 -12.54 -1.89 1.98
C THR A 82 -11.09 -2.30 2.24
N ILE A 83 -10.84 -3.60 2.42
CA ILE A 83 -9.48 -4.12 2.54
C ILE A 83 -8.87 -4.23 1.15
N GLN A 84 -7.64 -3.76 1.01
CA GLN A 84 -6.83 -3.95 -0.18
C GLN A 84 -5.50 -4.60 0.19
N GLU A 85 -4.99 -5.45 -0.69
CA GLU A 85 -3.72 -6.13 -0.49
C GLU A 85 -2.94 -6.30 -1.80
N THR A 86 -1.61 -6.36 -1.69
CA THR A 86 -0.73 -6.70 -2.81
C THR A 86 0.45 -7.55 -2.32
N PRO A 87 0.67 -8.75 -2.90
CA PRO A 87 1.78 -9.61 -2.52
C PRO A 87 3.06 -9.30 -3.31
N PHE A 88 4.22 -9.55 -2.72
CA PHE A 88 5.51 -9.60 -3.40
C PHE A 88 6.22 -10.90 -3.02
N PHE A 89 6.61 -11.67 -4.02
CA PHE A 89 7.22 -13.00 -3.82
C PHE A 89 8.73 -12.88 -3.97
N LEU A 90 9.45 -13.20 -2.90
CA LEU A 90 10.90 -13.27 -2.86
C LEU A 90 11.33 -14.71 -3.12
N GLN A 91 12.21 -14.91 -4.09
CA GLN A 91 12.87 -16.18 -4.34
C GLN A 91 14.16 -16.31 -3.49
N LYS A 92 14.73 -17.52 -3.45
CA LYS A 92 16.06 -17.72 -2.86
C LYS A 92 17.10 -16.84 -3.58
N GLY A 93 17.96 -16.17 -2.82
CA GLY A 93 18.92 -15.18 -3.29
C GLY A 93 18.37 -13.75 -3.40
N GLN A 94 17.05 -13.55 -3.34
CA GLN A 94 16.44 -12.22 -3.39
C GLN A 94 16.27 -11.66 -1.98
N LYS A 95 17.22 -10.81 -1.58
CA LYS A 95 17.23 -10.10 -0.29
C LYS A 95 17.06 -8.61 -0.51
N PRO A 96 15.86 -8.04 -0.26
CA PRO A 96 15.69 -6.62 -0.37
C PRO A 96 16.35 -5.92 0.83
N ASP A 97 16.97 -4.77 0.58
CA ASP A 97 17.55 -3.90 1.60
C ASP A 97 16.65 -2.70 1.93
N LEU A 98 15.60 -2.49 1.14
CA LEU A 98 14.59 -1.47 1.36
C LEU A 98 13.24 -1.91 0.81
N VAL A 99 12.20 -1.81 1.64
CA VAL A 99 10.79 -1.95 1.23
C VAL A 99 10.08 -0.62 1.45
N LYS A 100 9.41 -0.10 0.42
CA LYS A 100 8.65 1.16 0.47
C LYS A 100 7.16 0.84 0.33
N LEU A 101 6.34 1.36 1.24
CA LEU A 101 4.89 1.20 1.22
C LEU A 101 4.23 2.52 0.83
N ASN A 102 3.47 2.50 -0.26
CA ASN A 102 2.82 3.66 -0.84
C ASN A 102 1.30 3.49 -0.88
N LEU A 103 0.62 4.64 -0.87
CA LEU A 103 -0.71 4.81 -1.43
C LEU A 103 -0.57 5.64 -2.71
N VAL A 104 -1.05 5.12 -3.83
CA VAL A 104 -1.14 5.86 -5.10
C VAL A 104 -2.58 6.34 -5.25
N VAL A 105 -2.75 7.62 -5.61
CA VAL A 105 -4.03 8.25 -5.93
C VAL A 105 -3.90 8.91 -7.29
N GLU A 106 -4.70 8.51 -8.27
CA GLU A 106 -4.53 8.91 -9.67
C GLU A 106 -5.35 10.15 -10.07
N GLY A 107 -6.04 10.79 -9.12
CA GLY A 107 -6.77 12.02 -9.40
C GLY A 107 -7.38 12.67 -8.17
N ALA A 108 -8.29 13.62 -8.39
CA ALA A 108 -8.80 14.50 -7.34
C ALA A 108 -9.88 13.82 -6.48
N GLY A 109 -9.85 14.06 -5.17
CA GLY A 109 -10.83 13.55 -4.20
C GLY A 109 -10.20 13.28 -2.84
N THR A 110 -10.96 12.65 -1.95
CA THR A 110 -10.45 12.28 -0.62
C THR A 110 -10.27 10.78 -0.51
N VAL A 111 -9.11 10.36 -0.01
CA VAL A 111 -8.79 8.97 0.32
C VAL A 111 -8.41 8.89 1.79
N TRP A 112 -8.98 7.93 2.50
CA TRP A 112 -8.52 7.54 3.84
C TRP A 112 -7.83 6.20 3.74
N ILE A 113 -6.74 6.06 4.49
CA ILE A 113 -6.03 4.80 4.67
C ILE A 113 -5.84 4.54 6.16
N ASP A 114 -6.05 3.29 6.55
CA ASP A 114 -5.90 2.82 7.92
C ASP A 114 -5.36 1.39 7.93
N ASP A 115 -4.91 0.94 9.08
CA ASP A 115 -4.55 -0.45 9.32
C ASP A 115 -3.48 -0.99 8.35
N VAL A 116 -2.47 -0.16 8.09
CA VAL A 116 -1.34 -0.45 7.20
C VAL A 116 -0.47 -1.55 7.84
N ARG A 117 -0.35 -2.69 7.16
CA ARG A 117 0.45 -3.83 7.62
C ARG A 117 1.35 -4.34 6.50
N LEU A 118 2.58 -4.68 6.88
CA LEU A 118 3.46 -5.52 6.09
C LEU A 118 3.69 -6.81 6.86
N THR A 119 3.28 -7.94 6.29
CA THR A 119 3.45 -9.26 6.92
C THR A 119 4.29 -10.18 6.04
N GLN A 120 5.01 -11.09 6.69
CA GLN A 120 5.75 -12.17 6.04
C GLN A 120 4.96 -13.48 6.14
N GLY A 121 4.92 -14.24 5.06
CA GLY A 121 4.37 -15.58 5.02
C GLY A 121 5.26 -16.54 4.22
N PRO A 122 4.89 -17.83 4.16
CA PRO A 122 5.64 -18.81 3.40
C PRO A 122 5.73 -18.42 1.90
N PRO A 123 6.81 -18.82 1.21
CA PRO A 123 6.89 -18.67 -0.24
C PRO A 123 5.76 -19.47 -0.91
N ARG A 124 5.40 -19.07 -2.14
CA ARG A 124 4.37 -19.74 -2.93
C ARG A 124 4.86 -21.06 -3.51
#